data_AF-A0A943QJY5-F1
#
_entry.id   AF-A0A943QJY5-F1
#
_cell.length_a   1.000
_cell.length_b   1.000
_cell.length_c   1.000
_cell.angle_alpha   90.00
_cell.angle_beta   90.00
_cell.angle_gamma   90.00
#
_symmetry.space_group_name_H-M   'P 1'
#
loop_
_entity.id
_entity.type
_entity.pdbx_description
1 polymer ?
#
loop_
_entity_poly.entity_id
_entity_poly.type
_entity_poly.pdbx_seq_one_letter_code
_entity_poly.pdbx_strand_id
1 'polypeptide(L)'
;MKVKTSAVILSGGKNSRMNYNTKAFLSLDNERFIERIIKRLNLIDDIIISCNNLSLYQEFLDTCRLVEDEVKDIGPIGGIYSTLKSIKNDKALIIAADMPFISEYVINSLINIDFKGDALIPVVDGKEQPLCGVYRKSALDKIKENIDNKNYKLKSLIKSLDVTYILMNDERAMTNVNTPEEYRKILKESKKGSTIINIVASCSNVGKTTLIEGLIKELRKRGYSLSTIKHDVHGFDMDKEGKDTWRHRKAGAEQVCISSKNRFAMIKEVEEELALDSIINDISGTDFIIIEGYKKSNFRKIEVAREEKGRNIITPRDKLIAVASDFDPLIDGVEWVDINDYKKLADIVEKERYL
;
A
#
# COMPACT_ATOMS: atom_id res chain seq x y z
N MET A 1 -21.87 11.53 12.11
CA MET A 1 -21.77 12.18 13.45
C MET A 1 -20.50 11.63 14.10
N LYS A 2 -19.63 12.47 14.68
CA LYS A 2 -18.42 11.96 15.34
C LYS A 2 -18.77 11.22 16.63
N VAL A 3 -18.07 10.13 16.90
CA VAL A 3 -18.13 9.37 18.14
C VAL A 3 -17.35 10.15 19.20
N LYS A 4 -17.97 10.41 20.36
CA LYS A 4 -17.33 11.04 21.52
C LYS A 4 -16.38 10.06 22.19
N THR A 5 -15.16 9.96 21.67
CA THR A 5 -14.12 9.08 22.19
C THR A 5 -12.77 9.68 21.88
N SER A 6 -11.72 9.28 22.59
CA SER A 6 -10.36 9.69 22.26
C SER A 6 -9.65 8.57 21.48
N ALA A 7 -8.74 8.94 20.59
CA ALA A 7 -7.77 8.04 19.99
C ALA A 7 -6.36 8.58 20.18
N VAL A 8 -5.42 7.69 20.49
CA VAL A 8 -4.03 8.00 20.75
C VAL A 8 -3.17 7.26 19.73
N ILE A 9 -2.31 7.99 19.04
CA ILE A 9 -1.25 7.46 18.19
C ILE A 9 0.06 7.52 18.97
N LEU A 10 0.61 6.36 19.33
CA LEU A 10 1.88 6.26 20.06
C LEU A 10 3.05 6.36 19.09
N SER A 11 3.86 7.42 19.23
CA SER A 11 4.94 7.75 18.29
C SER A 11 6.31 7.97 18.96
N GLY A 12 6.47 7.60 20.23
CA GLY A 12 7.66 7.86 21.08
C GLY A 12 8.80 6.82 21.07
N GLY A 13 8.95 5.99 20.02
CA GLY A 13 9.97 4.92 20.02
C GLY A 13 11.41 5.39 19.74
N LYS A 14 12.41 4.86 20.47
CA LYS A 14 13.84 5.03 20.12
C LYS A 14 14.16 4.27 18.82
N ASN A 15 14.50 4.99 17.76
CA ASN A 15 14.88 4.46 16.45
C ASN A 15 16.36 4.03 16.40
N SER A 16 16.77 3.02 17.19
CA SER A 16 18.17 2.54 17.17
C SER A 16 18.52 1.63 15.98
N ARG A 17 17.52 1.13 15.24
CA ARG A 17 17.70 0.13 14.16
C ARG A 17 17.39 0.65 12.74
N MET A 18 16.85 1.86 12.62
CA MET A 18 16.45 2.48 11.35
C MET A 18 17.13 3.85 11.27
N ASN A 19 18.16 3.98 10.42
CA ASN A 19 19.04 5.15 10.30
C ASN A 19 18.37 6.45 9.77
N TYR A 20 17.05 6.60 9.91
CA TYR A 20 16.27 7.74 9.44
C TYR A 20 15.13 8.06 10.42
N ASN A 21 14.53 9.25 10.26
CA ASN A 21 13.39 9.86 10.96
C ASN A 21 12.37 8.88 11.59
N THR A 22 11.66 9.33 12.63
CA THR A 22 10.65 8.56 13.40
C THR A 22 9.81 7.62 12.53
N LYS A 23 9.62 6.35 12.93
CA LYS A 23 8.89 5.33 12.13
C LYS A 23 7.52 5.80 11.62
N ALA A 24 6.85 6.63 12.41
CA ALA A 24 5.58 7.26 12.06
C ALA A 24 5.61 8.06 10.74
N PHE A 25 6.79 8.54 10.33
CA PHE A 25 7.02 9.30 9.10
C PHE A 25 7.52 8.47 7.92
N LEU A 26 7.63 7.15 8.09
CA LEU A 26 7.81 6.27 6.93
C LEU A 26 6.61 6.42 6.01
N SER A 27 6.87 6.44 4.70
CA SER A 27 5.83 6.59 3.69
C SER A 27 5.43 5.25 3.10
N LEU A 28 4.14 5.10 2.82
CA LEU A 28 3.57 4.00 2.08
C LEU A 28 2.67 4.59 1.00
N ASP A 29 2.86 4.20 -0.26
CA ASP A 29 2.16 4.77 -1.43
C ASP A 29 2.11 6.32 -1.40
N ASN A 30 3.26 6.97 -1.15
CA ASN A 30 3.42 8.43 -1.02
C ASN A 30 2.69 9.11 0.16
N GLU A 31 2.25 8.35 1.16
CA GLU A 31 1.58 8.88 2.35
C GLU A 31 2.26 8.40 3.64
N ARG A 32 2.50 9.29 4.62
CA ARG A 32 3.17 8.91 5.88
C ARG A 32 2.25 8.00 6.70
N PHE A 33 2.81 7.05 7.45
CA PHE A 33 2.03 6.13 8.28
C PHE A 33 1.11 6.89 9.25
N ILE A 34 1.63 7.94 9.88
CA ILE A 34 0.83 8.76 10.79
C ILE A 34 -0.36 9.44 10.09
N GLU A 35 -0.18 9.97 8.88
CA GLU A 35 -1.24 10.59 8.09
C GLU A 35 -2.32 9.57 7.73
N ARG A 36 -1.90 8.35 7.33
CA ARG A 36 -2.82 7.23 7.08
C ARG A 36 -3.67 6.92 8.29
N ILE A 37 -3.05 6.77 9.46
CA ILE A 37 -3.77 6.47 10.70
C ILE A 37 -4.74 7.62 11.04
N ILE A 38 -4.30 8.88 10.96
CA ILE A 38 -5.15 10.06 11.23
C ILE A 38 -6.39 10.06 10.32
N LYS A 39 -6.24 9.80 9.01
CA LYS A 39 -7.38 9.73 8.08
C LYS A 39 -8.39 8.65 8.46
N ARG A 40 -7.95 7.53 9.01
CA ARG A 40 -8.81 6.40 9.44
C ARG A 40 -9.53 6.67 10.77
N LEU A 41 -9.11 7.71 11.51
CA LEU A 41 -9.76 8.16 12.75
C LEU A 41 -10.78 9.28 12.49
N ASN A 42 -11.25 9.46 11.25
CA ASN A 42 -12.18 10.52 10.84
C ASN A 42 -13.49 10.61 11.68
N LEU A 43 -13.95 9.49 12.23
CA LEU A 43 -15.15 9.43 13.09
C LEU A 43 -14.87 9.82 14.54
N ILE A 44 -13.63 10.02 14.95
CA ILE A 44 -13.22 10.34 16.33
C ILE A 44 -13.05 11.87 16.48
N ASP A 45 -13.52 12.42 17.60
CA ASP A 45 -13.50 13.85 17.86
C ASP A 45 -12.24 14.34 18.61
N ASP A 46 -11.52 13.46 19.28
CA ASP A 46 -10.30 13.77 20.02
C ASP A 46 -9.13 12.85 19.62
N ILE A 47 -8.32 13.28 18.66
CA ILE A 47 -7.12 12.56 18.20
C ILE A 47 -5.89 13.16 18.90
N ILE A 48 -5.08 12.30 19.51
CA ILE A 48 -3.89 12.65 20.28
C ILE A 48 -2.67 11.93 19.70
N ILE A 49 -1.56 12.63 19.52
CA ILE A 49 -0.26 12.04 19.19
C ILE A 49 0.62 12.08 20.43
N SER A 50 1.04 10.92 20.94
CA SER A 50 2.09 10.83 21.98
C SER A 50 3.46 10.82 21.31
N CYS A 51 4.34 11.72 21.74
CA CYS A 51 5.66 11.88 21.15
C CYS A 51 6.69 12.36 22.20
N ASN A 52 7.96 12.04 21.98
CA ASN A 52 9.06 12.50 22.85
C ASN A 52 9.60 13.88 22.45
N ASN A 53 9.20 14.39 21.29
CA ASN A 53 9.63 15.67 20.76
C ASN A 53 8.49 16.33 20.00
N LEU A 54 7.84 17.31 20.64
CA LEU A 54 6.73 18.06 20.09
C LEU A 54 7.08 18.80 18.79
N SER A 55 8.34 19.25 18.63
CA SER A 55 8.74 20.03 17.46
C SER A 55 8.61 19.25 16.14
N LEU A 56 8.73 17.92 16.19
CA LEU A 56 8.60 17.05 15.01
C LEU A 56 7.17 16.93 14.50
N TYR A 57 6.17 17.20 15.34
CA TYR A 57 4.75 16.95 15.04
C TYR A 57 3.93 18.23 14.94
N GLN A 58 4.58 19.41 14.92
CA GLN A 58 3.88 20.71 14.86
C GLN A 58 2.94 20.82 13.66
N GLU A 59 3.26 20.19 12.54
CA GLU A 59 2.40 20.16 11.34
C GLU A 59 1.02 19.54 11.57
N PHE A 60 0.82 18.75 12.65
CA PHE A 60 -0.45 18.10 12.96
C PHE A 60 -1.33 18.88 13.94
N LEU A 61 -0.89 20.01 14.48
CA LEU A 61 -1.59 20.76 15.54
C LEU A 61 -3.01 21.22 15.15
N ASP A 62 -3.26 21.44 13.86
CA ASP A 62 -4.59 21.81 13.35
C ASP A 62 -5.59 20.65 13.40
N THR A 63 -5.08 19.41 13.47
CA THR A 63 -5.89 18.18 13.39
C THR A 63 -5.83 17.31 14.64
N CYS A 64 -4.76 17.42 15.43
CA CYS A 64 -4.45 16.53 16.54
C CYS A 64 -3.90 17.32 17.73
N ARG A 65 -4.21 16.85 18.94
CA ARG A 65 -3.51 17.31 20.14
C ARG A 65 -2.18 16.58 20.25
N LEU A 66 -1.13 17.29 20.62
CA LEU A 66 0.17 16.69 20.92
C LEU A 66 0.32 16.55 22.43
N VAL A 67 0.75 15.38 22.90
CA VAL A 67 1.05 15.12 24.31
C VAL A 67 2.46 14.54 24.39
N GLU A 68 3.27 15.16 25.24
CA GLU A 68 4.61 14.65 25.54
C GLU A 68 4.55 13.64 26.67
N ASP A 69 5.38 12.60 26.59
CA ASP A 69 5.49 11.58 27.62
C ASP A 69 6.10 12.19 28.90
N GLU A 70 5.36 12.10 30.02
CA GLU A 70 5.74 12.57 31.35
C GLU A 70 6.95 11.78 31.89
N VAL A 71 6.98 10.48 31.59
CA VAL A 71 8.10 9.59 31.89
C VAL A 71 8.67 9.06 30.58
N LYS A 72 9.83 9.58 30.20
CA LYS A 72 10.48 9.27 28.92
C LYS A 72 11.23 7.94 28.98
N ASP A 73 11.49 7.38 27.81
CA ASP A 73 12.40 6.23 27.60
C ASP A 73 12.00 4.91 28.27
N ILE A 74 10.76 4.78 28.73
CA ILE A 74 10.23 3.56 29.35
C ILE A 74 9.37 2.73 28.37
N GLY A 75 9.49 2.99 27.07
CA GLY A 75 8.69 2.32 26.04
C GLY A 75 7.22 2.77 26.03
N PRO A 76 6.31 2.00 25.39
CA PRO A 76 4.94 2.45 25.12
C PRO A 76 4.10 2.77 26.36
N ILE A 77 4.43 2.19 27.52
CA ILE A 77 3.71 2.42 28.77
C ILE A 77 3.75 3.89 29.22
N GLY A 78 4.83 4.61 28.95
CA GLY A 78 4.93 6.05 29.25
C GLY A 78 3.91 6.86 28.45
N GLY A 79 3.88 6.66 27.13
CA GLY A 79 2.90 7.30 26.24
C GLY A 79 1.46 6.96 26.58
N ILE A 80 1.17 5.69 26.92
CA ILE A 80 -0.18 5.30 27.39
C ILE A 80 -0.53 6.05 28.67
N TYR A 81 0.37 6.08 29.66
CA TYR A 81 0.13 6.77 30.94
C TYR A 81 -0.18 8.26 30.75
N SER A 82 0.69 8.98 30.03
CA SER A 82 0.57 10.42 29.85
C SER A 82 -0.66 10.81 29.02
N THR A 83 -0.95 10.07 27.96
CA THR A 83 -2.13 10.37 27.13
C THR A 83 -3.43 10.01 27.84
N LEU A 84 -3.49 8.89 28.54
CA LEU A 84 -4.69 8.46 29.28
C LEU A 84 -5.04 9.40 30.45
N LYS A 85 -4.06 10.10 31.04
CA LYS A 85 -4.35 11.22 31.98
C LYS A 85 -4.99 12.42 31.28
N SER A 86 -4.66 12.65 30.00
CA SER A 86 -5.04 13.85 29.24
C SER A 86 -6.30 13.69 28.37
N ILE A 87 -6.86 12.47 28.27
CA ILE A 87 -8.05 12.24 27.44
C ILE A 87 -9.28 12.88 28.07
N LYS A 88 -10.19 13.38 27.22
CA LYS A 88 -11.42 14.05 27.67
C LYS A 88 -12.46 13.04 28.16
N ASN A 89 -12.54 11.90 27.50
CA ASN A 89 -13.52 10.84 27.78
C ASN A 89 -12.97 9.80 28.78
N ASP A 90 -13.79 8.83 29.16
CA ASP A 90 -13.39 7.75 30.08
C ASP A 90 -12.42 6.75 29.45
N LYS A 91 -12.51 6.57 28.13
CA LYS A 91 -11.72 5.58 27.38
C LYS A 91 -11.07 6.18 26.14
N ALA A 92 -9.96 5.59 25.72
CA ALA A 92 -9.28 5.91 24.48
C ALA A 92 -8.84 4.67 23.73
N LEU A 93 -8.95 4.71 22.40
CA LEU A 93 -8.29 3.76 21.51
C LEU A 93 -6.80 4.09 21.44
N ILE A 94 -5.93 3.13 21.69
CA ILE A 94 -4.48 3.26 21.60
C ILE A 94 -4.01 2.50 20.36
N ILE A 95 -3.32 3.20 19.44
CA ILE A 95 -2.75 2.65 18.20
C ILE A 95 -1.26 2.98 18.14
N ALA A 96 -0.40 2.03 17.78
CA ALA A 96 1.01 2.33 17.48
C ALA A 96 1.17 2.93 16.08
N ALA A 97 2.10 3.88 15.95
CA ALA A 97 2.36 4.55 14.67
C ALA A 97 2.99 3.65 13.59
N ASP A 98 3.38 2.41 13.93
CA ASP A 98 3.96 1.42 13.02
C ASP A 98 2.92 0.44 12.44
N MET A 99 1.62 0.73 12.57
CA MET A 99 0.49 -0.04 12.03
C MET A 99 -0.14 0.64 10.78
N PRO A 100 0.53 0.65 9.61
CA PRO A 100 0.10 1.43 8.44
C PRO A 100 -1.16 0.91 7.73
N PHE A 101 -1.61 -0.30 8.06
CA PHE A 101 -2.76 -0.96 7.42
C PHE A 101 -4.00 -1.01 8.29
N ILE A 102 -3.99 -0.36 9.46
CA ILE A 102 -5.16 -0.32 10.35
C ILE A 102 -6.41 0.14 9.60
N SER A 103 -7.48 -0.65 9.66
CA SER A 103 -8.69 -0.43 8.90
C SER A 103 -9.74 0.33 9.72
N GLU A 104 -10.62 1.09 9.05
CA GLU A 104 -11.76 1.75 9.71
C GLU A 104 -12.69 0.71 10.35
N TYR A 105 -12.80 -0.47 9.74
CA TYR A 105 -13.55 -1.59 10.31
C TYR A 105 -13.02 -1.96 11.70
N VAL A 106 -11.71 -2.20 11.83
CA VAL A 106 -11.11 -2.56 13.13
C VAL A 106 -11.29 -1.45 14.15
N ILE A 107 -11.02 -0.20 13.77
CA ILE A 107 -11.20 0.97 14.66
C ILE A 107 -12.65 1.04 15.14
N ASN A 108 -13.61 0.98 14.22
CA ASN A 108 -15.03 1.08 14.52
C ASN A 108 -15.53 -0.10 15.36
N SER A 109 -15.04 -1.31 15.11
CA SER A 109 -15.36 -2.47 15.94
C SER A 109 -14.90 -2.23 17.38
N LEU A 110 -13.68 -1.76 17.61
CA LEU A 110 -13.13 -1.58 18.95
C LEU A 110 -13.82 -0.47 19.74
N ILE A 111 -14.05 0.70 19.13
CA ILE A 111 -14.59 1.87 19.86
C ILE A 111 -16.07 1.68 20.28
N ASN A 112 -16.84 0.95 19.47
CA ASN A 112 -18.27 0.76 19.67
C ASN A 112 -18.61 -0.41 20.61
N ILE A 113 -17.64 -1.25 20.96
CA ILE A 113 -17.85 -2.31 21.94
C ILE A 113 -17.96 -1.70 23.34
N ASP A 114 -19.03 -2.09 24.04
CA ASP A 114 -19.11 -1.93 25.48
C ASP A 114 -18.44 -3.13 26.15
N PHE A 115 -17.52 -2.85 27.07
CA PHE A 115 -16.72 -3.86 27.77
C PHE A 115 -16.49 -3.47 29.22
N LYS A 116 -16.29 -4.47 30.07
CA LYS A 116 -15.96 -4.29 31.49
C LYS A 116 -14.44 -4.40 31.70
N GLY A 117 -13.97 -3.83 32.81
CA GLY A 117 -12.56 -3.82 33.17
C GLY A 117 -11.80 -2.62 32.59
N ASP A 118 -10.48 -2.72 32.64
CA ASP A 118 -9.54 -1.65 32.36
C ASP A 118 -9.19 -1.51 30.88
N ALA A 119 -9.24 -2.61 30.12
CA ALA A 119 -8.88 -2.61 28.70
C ALA A 119 -9.67 -3.64 27.87
N LEU A 120 -9.85 -3.31 26.58
CA LEU A 120 -10.31 -4.19 25.52
C LEU A 120 -9.15 -4.41 24.54
N ILE A 121 -8.64 -5.63 24.47
CA ILE A 121 -7.48 -5.97 23.63
C ILE A 121 -7.88 -6.96 22.54
N PRO A 122 -7.66 -6.65 21.26
CA PRO A 122 -7.89 -7.61 20.20
C PRO A 122 -6.83 -8.71 20.21
N VAL A 123 -7.27 -9.90 19.83
CA VAL A 123 -6.44 -11.09 19.64
C VAL A 123 -6.59 -11.52 18.18
N VAL A 124 -5.47 -11.58 17.47
CA VAL A 124 -5.39 -11.93 16.05
C VAL A 124 -4.37 -13.04 15.90
N ASP A 125 -4.76 -14.15 15.26
CA ASP A 125 -3.93 -15.37 15.14
C ASP A 125 -3.34 -15.82 16.50
N GLY A 126 -4.19 -15.82 17.53
CA GLY A 126 -3.80 -16.20 18.90
C GLY A 126 -2.86 -15.22 19.60
N LYS A 127 -2.53 -14.06 19.01
CA LYS A 127 -1.65 -13.04 19.59
C LYS A 127 -2.43 -11.82 20.05
N GLU A 128 -2.24 -11.44 21.30
CA GLU A 128 -2.73 -10.19 21.88
C GLU A 128 -2.10 -8.98 21.16
N GLN A 129 -2.89 -7.93 20.93
CA GLN A 129 -2.45 -6.67 20.31
C GLN A 129 -2.63 -5.47 21.26
N PRO A 130 -1.80 -5.34 22.32
CA PRO A 130 -1.94 -4.26 23.32
C PRO A 130 -1.83 -2.84 22.76
N LEU A 131 -1.14 -2.70 21.62
CA LEU A 131 -0.92 -1.43 20.93
C LEU A 131 -1.95 -1.15 19.84
N CYS A 132 -3.07 -1.89 19.84
CA CYS A 132 -4.27 -1.63 19.06
C CYS A 132 -5.51 -1.91 19.94
N GLY A 133 -5.54 -1.35 21.14
CA GLY A 133 -6.54 -1.69 22.17
C GLY A 133 -7.23 -0.46 22.76
N VAL A 134 -8.38 -0.64 23.39
CA VAL A 134 -9.11 0.45 24.07
C VAL A 134 -8.81 0.38 25.56
N TYR A 135 -8.37 1.48 26.16
CA TYR A 135 -8.02 1.56 27.58
C TYR A 135 -8.90 2.58 28.29
N ARG A 136 -9.34 2.26 29.51
CA ARG A 136 -10.10 3.17 30.38
C ARG A 136 -9.20 3.88 31.37
N LYS A 137 -9.62 5.04 31.87
CA LYS A 137 -8.94 5.77 32.95
C LYS A 137 -8.73 4.93 34.21
N SER A 138 -9.57 3.92 34.47
CA SER A 138 -9.39 2.98 35.59
C SER A 138 -8.05 2.22 35.54
N ALA A 139 -7.43 2.09 34.35
CA ALA A 139 -6.12 1.48 34.18
C ALA A 139 -4.97 2.33 34.77
N LEU A 140 -5.18 3.63 35.01
CA LEU A 140 -4.10 4.59 35.34
C LEU A 140 -3.30 4.21 36.58
N ASP A 141 -3.97 3.77 37.65
CA ASP A 141 -3.29 3.43 38.91
C ASP A 141 -2.38 2.20 38.74
N LYS A 142 -2.86 1.17 38.02
CA LYS A 142 -2.09 -0.03 37.70
C LYS A 142 -0.93 0.27 36.74
N ILE A 143 -1.15 1.17 35.77
CA ILE A 143 -0.07 1.64 34.89
C ILE A 143 0.99 2.36 35.72
N LYS A 144 0.59 3.27 36.60
CA LYS A 144 1.49 4.02 37.48
C LYS A 144 2.28 3.09 38.39
N GLU A 145 1.62 2.12 39.02
CA GLU A 145 2.29 1.11 39.86
C GLU A 145 3.36 0.33 39.10
N ASN A 146 3.09 -0.07 37.85
CA ASN A 146 4.09 -0.72 37.00
C ASN A 146 5.27 0.21 36.69
N ILE A 147 5.01 1.51 36.42
CA ILE A 147 6.06 2.51 36.18
C ILE A 147 6.92 2.72 37.43
N ASP A 148 6.29 2.90 38.60
CA ASP A 148 6.95 3.11 39.89
C ASP A 148 7.83 1.90 40.27
N ASN A 149 7.35 0.68 39.97
CA ASN A 149 8.09 -0.57 40.16
C ASN A 149 9.11 -0.88 39.05
N LYS A 150 9.34 0.05 38.11
CA LYS A 150 10.24 -0.11 36.95
C LYS A 150 9.92 -1.31 36.04
N ASN A 151 8.66 -1.73 36.01
CA ASN A 151 8.15 -2.83 35.19
C ASN A 151 7.55 -2.31 33.88
N TYR A 152 8.41 -2.01 32.91
CA TYR A 152 8.01 -1.31 31.68
C TYR A 152 7.47 -2.22 30.55
N LYS A 153 7.40 -3.54 30.78
CA LYS A 153 6.97 -4.49 29.74
C LYS A 153 5.44 -4.47 29.62
N LEU A 154 4.92 -4.19 28.41
CA LEU A 154 3.47 -4.24 28.14
C LEU A 154 2.84 -5.57 28.56
N LYS A 155 3.51 -6.69 28.33
CA LYS A 155 3.02 -8.02 28.75
C LYS A 155 2.79 -8.10 30.27
N SER A 156 3.63 -7.44 31.06
CA SER A 156 3.43 -7.35 32.51
C SER A 156 2.25 -6.45 32.86
N LEU A 157 2.13 -5.31 32.18
CA LEU A 157 1.01 -4.40 32.36
C LEU A 157 -0.33 -5.11 32.08
N ILE A 158 -0.47 -5.74 30.91
CA ILE A 158 -1.70 -6.45 30.51
C ILE A 158 -2.11 -7.50 31.55
N LYS A 159 -1.14 -8.21 32.15
CA LYS A 159 -1.41 -9.19 33.22
C LYS A 159 -1.93 -8.56 34.52
N SER A 160 -1.63 -7.29 34.78
CA SER A 160 -2.11 -6.57 35.97
C SER A 160 -3.48 -5.92 35.77
N LEU A 161 -3.91 -5.73 34.52
CA LEU A 161 -5.18 -5.13 34.16
C LEU A 161 -6.32 -6.15 34.17
N ASP A 162 -7.54 -5.68 34.43
CA ASP A 162 -8.75 -6.46 34.09
C ASP A 162 -9.04 -6.29 32.61
N VAL A 163 -8.77 -7.32 31.80
CA VAL A 163 -8.78 -7.22 30.32
C VAL A 163 -9.90 -8.07 29.72
N THR A 164 -10.73 -7.42 28.91
CA THR A 164 -11.62 -8.10 27.97
C THR A 164 -10.87 -8.36 26.66
N TYR A 165 -10.87 -9.60 26.17
CA TYR A 165 -10.25 -9.95 24.89
C TYR A 165 -11.31 -10.13 23.80
N ILE A 166 -11.02 -9.66 22.59
CA ILE A 166 -11.87 -9.86 21.41
C ILE A 166 -11.10 -10.53 20.28
N LEU A 167 -11.65 -11.62 19.72
CA LEU A 167 -11.09 -12.25 18.53
C LEU A 167 -11.37 -11.39 17.29
N MET A 168 -10.34 -11.13 16.49
CA MET A 168 -10.46 -10.46 15.20
C MET A 168 -9.69 -11.23 14.13
N ASN A 169 -10.22 -11.21 12.90
CA ASN A 169 -9.70 -11.99 11.77
C ASN A 169 -9.02 -11.10 10.69
N ASP A 170 -8.55 -9.91 11.08
CA ASP A 170 -7.88 -8.96 10.16
C ASP A 170 -6.38 -8.87 10.50
N GLU A 171 -5.62 -9.89 10.09
CA GLU A 171 -4.16 -9.96 10.28
C GLU A 171 -3.44 -8.78 9.63
N ARG A 172 -3.93 -8.34 8.46
CA ARG A 172 -3.32 -7.27 7.72
C ARG A 172 -3.39 -5.96 8.50
N ALA A 173 -4.55 -5.65 9.11
CA ALA A 173 -4.71 -4.45 9.94
C ALA A 173 -3.75 -4.39 11.15
N MET A 174 -3.29 -5.54 11.64
CA MET A 174 -2.38 -5.66 12.79
C MET A 174 -0.90 -5.81 12.39
N THR A 175 -0.56 -5.58 11.12
CA THR A 175 0.82 -5.71 10.64
C THR A 175 1.67 -4.53 11.13
N ASN A 176 2.67 -4.84 11.96
CA ASN A 176 3.63 -3.85 12.49
C ASN A 176 4.89 -3.78 11.61
N VAL A 177 5.43 -2.58 11.43
CA VAL A 177 6.67 -2.34 10.66
C VAL A 177 7.80 -1.93 11.61
N ASN A 178 8.63 -2.89 12.01
CA ASN A 178 9.67 -2.69 13.00
C ASN A 178 11.08 -2.65 12.44
N THR A 179 11.31 -3.25 11.27
CA THR A 179 12.62 -3.43 10.64
C THR A 179 12.66 -2.88 9.21
N PRO A 180 13.86 -2.56 8.67
CA PRO A 180 14.00 -2.20 7.26
C PRO A 180 13.54 -3.32 6.31
N GLU A 181 13.75 -4.60 6.65
CA GLU A 181 13.26 -5.72 5.81
C GLU A 181 11.74 -5.77 5.74
N GLU A 182 11.05 -5.63 6.89
CA GLU A 182 9.58 -5.56 6.93
C GLU A 182 9.09 -4.36 6.14
N TYR A 183 9.73 -3.20 6.28
CA TYR A 183 9.37 -2.02 5.53
C TYR A 183 9.53 -2.24 4.00
N ARG A 184 10.64 -2.83 3.56
CA ARG A 184 10.83 -3.19 2.14
C ARG A 184 9.80 -4.21 1.67
N LYS A 185 9.45 -5.20 2.50
CA LYS A 185 8.43 -6.20 2.18
C LYS A 185 7.08 -5.51 1.96
N ILE A 186 6.66 -4.66 2.89
CA ILE A 186 5.40 -3.94 2.74
C ILE A 186 5.46 -2.90 1.62
N LEU A 187 6.61 -2.35 1.23
CA LEU A 187 6.71 -1.50 0.03
C LEU A 187 6.55 -2.30 -1.27
N LYS A 188 6.92 -3.58 -1.28
CA LYS A 188 6.63 -4.49 -2.40
C LYS A 188 5.16 -4.91 -2.43
N GLU A 189 4.55 -5.09 -1.26
CA GLU A 189 3.14 -5.49 -1.12
C GLU A 189 2.16 -4.31 -1.20
N SER A 190 2.60 -3.15 -0.75
CA SER A 190 1.87 -1.89 -0.79
C SER A 190 2.20 -1.17 -2.07
N LYS A 191 1.27 -1.36 -3.01
CA LYS A 191 0.70 -0.38 -3.94
C LYS A 191 1.36 1.03 -4.04
N LYS A 192 2.67 1.13 -4.27
CA LYS A 192 3.04 1.82 -5.51
C LYS A 192 2.55 0.86 -6.58
N GLY A 193 1.35 1.13 -7.12
CA GLY A 193 0.79 0.35 -8.21
C GLY A 193 1.88 0.10 -9.24
N SER A 194 1.87 -1.10 -9.83
CA SER A 194 2.85 -1.47 -10.85
C SER A 194 3.12 -0.27 -11.74
N THR A 195 4.38 0.10 -11.96
CA THR A 195 4.69 1.24 -12.84
C THR A 195 4.12 0.90 -14.22
N ILE A 196 3.17 1.72 -14.68
CA ILE A 196 2.45 1.48 -15.92
C ILE A 196 3.25 2.06 -17.07
N ILE A 197 3.67 1.19 -17.99
CA ILE A 197 4.36 1.57 -19.21
C ILE A 197 3.44 1.25 -20.38
N ASN A 198 2.86 2.27 -21.00
CA ASN A 198 1.98 2.08 -22.15
C ASN A 198 2.79 2.19 -23.45
N ILE A 199 2.91 1.09 -24.19
CA ILE A 199 3.65 1.02 -25.45
C ILE A 199 2.67 1.14 -26.63
N VAL A 200 2.88 2.14 -27.47
CA VAL A 200 2.02 2.46 -28.61
C VAL A 200 2.80 2.61 -29.91
N ALA A 201 2.08 2.65 -31.02
CA ALA A 201 2.61 2.98 -32.34
C ALA A 201 1.50 3.57 -33.22
N SER A 202 1.88 4.36 -34.21
CA SER A 202 0.96 4.89 -35.22
C SER A 202 0.28 3.77 -36.02
N CYS A 203 1.03 2.72 -36.40
CA CYS A 203 0.54 1.59 -37.18
C CYS A 203 1.00 0.21 -36.63
N SER A 204 0.52 -0.86 -37.27
CA SER A 204 0.92 -2.25 -36.97
C SER A 204 2.27 -2.58 -37.61
N ASN A 205 2.91 -3.67 -37.16
CA ASN A 205 4.19 -4.17 -37.70
C ASN A 205 5.39 -3.20 -37.60
N VAL A 206 5.42 -2.31 -36.60
CA VAL A 206 6.59 -1.47 -36.28
C VAL A 206 7.59 -2.15 -35.32
N GLY A 207 7.29 -3.35 -34.82
CA GLY A 207 8.17 -4.07 -33.87
C GLY A 207 7.84 -3.90 -32.38
N LYS A 208 6.61 -3.47 -32.03
CA LYS A 208 6.15 -3.35 -30.63
C LYS A 208 6.39 -4.63 -29.82
N THR A 209 5.93 -5.77 -30.34
CA THR A 209 6.05 -7.06 -29.66
C THR A 209 7.50 -7.44 -29.41
N THR A 210 8.38 -7.24 -30.39
CA THR A 210 9.83 -7.50 -30.25
C THR A 210 10.48 -6.59 -29.20
N LEU A 211 10.12 -5.30 -29.19
CA LEU A 211 10.60 -4.36 -28.18
C LEU A 211 10.11 -4.73 -26.78
N ILE A 212 8.83 -5.12 -26.64
CA ILE A 212 8.25 -5.59 -25.38
C ILE A 212 8.98 -6.83 -24.88
N GLU A 213 9.22 -7.83 -25.73
CA GLU A 213 9.96 -9.04 -25.36
C GLU A 213 11.39 -8.73 -24.90
N GLY A 214 12.09 -7.83 -25.59
CA GLY A 214 13.44 -7.38 -25.22
C GLY A 214 13.45 -6.67 -23.86
N LEU A 215 12.52 -5.73 -23.66
CA LEU A 215 12.36 -5.01 -22.40
C LEU A 215 12.02 -5.95 -21.24
N ILE A 216 11.11 -6.90 -21.45
CA ILE A 216 10.74 -7.92 -20.45
C ILE A 216 11.97 -8.71 -20.03
N LYS A 217 12.76 -9.20 -20.99
CA LYS A 217 13.97 -10.00 -20.70
C LYS A 217 14.97 -9.19 -19.87
N GLU A 218 15.19 -7.92 -20.22
CA GLU A 218 16.12 -7.05 -19.50
C GLU A 218 15.62 -6.71 -18.09
N LEU A 219 14.34 -6.32 -17.91
CA LEU A 219 13.77 -6.04 -16.58
C LEU A 219 13.75 -7.28 -15.68
N ARG A 220 13.45 -8.46 -16.23
CA ARG A 220 13.53 -9.74 -15.48
C ARG A 220 14.95 -10.04 -15.03
N LYS A 221 15.95 -9.79 -15.90
CA LYS A 221 17.37 -9.95 -15.56
C LYS A 221 17.79 -9.03 -14.40
N ARG A 222 17.17 -7.86 -14.28
CA ARG A 222 17.39 -6.89 -13.20
C ARG A 222 16.61 -7.21 -11.91
N GLY A 223 15.81 -8.27 -11.90
CA GLY A 223 15.13 -8.78 -10.70
C GLY A 223 13.70 -8.30 -10.50
N TYR A 224 13.10 -7.60 -11.48
CA TYR A 224 11.72 -7.12 -11.38
C TYR A 224 10.68 -8.20 -11.71
N SER A 225 9.51 -8.11 -11.08
CA SER A 225 8.30 -8.82 -11.52
C SER A 225 7.47 -7.93 -12.44
N LEU A 226 6.76 -8.50 -13.41
CA LEU A 226 6.01 -7.74 -14.39
C LEU A 226 4.81 -8.49 -14.93
N SER A 227 3.80 -7.72 -15.33
CA SER A 227 2.58 -8.16 -16.01
C SER A 227 2.45 -7.47 -17.37
N THR A 228 1.71 -8.09 -18.28
CA THR A 228 1.42 -7.51 -19.60
C THR A 228 -0.08 -7.43 -19.83
N ILE A 229 -0.56 -6.32 -20.37
CA ILE A 229 -1.92 -6.15 -20.88
C ILE A 229 -1.83 -5.94 -22.38
N LYS A 230 -2.61 -6.67 -23.17
CA LYS A 230 -2.71 -6.47 -24.62
C LYS A 230 -4.14 -6.11 -24.99
N HIS A 231 -4.31 -5.02 -25.74
CA HIS A 231 -5.59 -4.63 -26.30
C HIS A 231 -5.76 -5.22 -27.70
N ASP A 232 -6.81 -6.02 -27.91
CA ASP A 232 -7.20 -6.53 -29.23
C ASP A 232 -8.58 -5.98 -29.63
N VAL A 233 -8.61 -5.16 -30.68
CA VAL A 233 -9.83 -4.51 -31.16
C VAL A 233 -10.75 -5.46 -31.95
N HIS A 234 -10.29 -6.66 -32.27
CA HIS A 234 -11.04 -7.64 -33.07
C HIS A 234 -11.63 -8.79 -32.24
N GLY A 235 -11.42 -8.77 -30.92
CA GLY A 235 -11.79 -9.87 -30.02
C GLY A 235 -10.82 -11.06 -30.09
N PHE A 236 -10.87 -11.93 -29.09
CA PHE A 236 -9.98 -13.08 -28.99
C PHE A 236 -10.64 -14.23 -28.20
N ASP A 237 -10.17 -15.46 -28.40
CA ASP A 237 -10.45 -16.59 -27.52
C ASP A 237 -9.12 -17.24 -27.10
N MET A 238 -8.90 -17.36 -25.79
CA MET A 238 -7.71 -18.00 -25.22
C MET A 238 -7.91 -19.49 -24.94
N ASP A 239 -9.14 -19.99 -25.04
CA ASP A 239 -9.47 -21.37 -24.72
C ASP A 239 -9.47 -22.27 -25.97
N LYS A 240 -9.44 -23.59 -25.74
CA LYS A 240 -9.50 -24.58 -26.82
C LYS A 240 -10.91 -25.12 -26.96
N GLU A 241 -11.48 -24.94 -28.14
CA GLU A 241 -12.82 -25.42 -28.47
C GLU A 241 -13.01 -26.90 -28.12
N GLY A 242 -14.17 -27.21 -27.51
CA GLY A 242 -14.56 -28.55 -27.12
C GLY A 242 -13.91 -29.10 -25.84
N LYS A 243 -12.99 -28.38 -25.20
CA LYS A 243 -12.41 -28.75 -23.89
C LYS A 243 -13.29 -28.34 -22.71
N ASP A 244 -12.97 -28.83 -21.52
CA ASP A 244 -13.84 -28.73 -20.33
C ASP A 244 -14.14 -27.27 -19.96
N THR A 245 -13.11 -26.42 -19.86
CA THR A 245 -13.27 -24.99 -19.58
C THR A 245 -14.10 -24.26 -20.64
N TRP A 246 -13.90 -24.62 -21.91
CA TRP A 246 -14.68 -24.06 -23.02
C TRP A 246 -16.14 -24.48 -22.92
N ARG A 247 -16.42 -25.75 -22.62
CA ARG A 247 -17.79 -26.26 -22.42
C ARG A 247 -18.46 -25.58 -21.22
N HIS A 248 -17.74 -25.34 -20.13
CA HIS A 248 -18.27 -24.64 -18.96
C HIS A 248 -18.68 -23.19 -19.31
N ARG A 249 -17.82 -22.46 -20.04
CA ARG A 249 -18.14 -21.10 -20.53
C ARG A 249 -19.39 -21.12 -21.42
N LYS A 250 -19.45 -22.02 -22.42
CA LYS A 250 -20.60 -22.14 -23.33
C LYS A 250 -21.88 -22.62 -22.65
N ALA A 251 -21.78 -23.28 -21.51
CA ALA A 251 -22.92 -23.65 -20.68
C ALA A 251 -23.48 -22.47 -19.86
N GLY A 252 -22.81 -21.31 -19.86
CA GLY A 252 -23.28 -20.08 -19.19
C GLY A 252 -22.51 -19.69 -17.94
N ALA A 253 -21.32 -20.26 -17.68
CA ALA A 253 -20.49 -19.80 -16.57
C ALA A 253 -19.91 -18.40 -16.87
N GLU A 254 -20.25 -17.41 -16.03
CA GLU A 254 -19.73 -16.04 -16.13
C GLU A 254 -18.21 -15.98 -15.91
N GLN A 255 -17.68 -16.90 -15.09
CA GLN A 255 -16.26 -17.02 -14.80
C GLN A 255 -15.85 -18.49 -14.77
N VAL A 256 -14.72 -18.81 -15.42
CA VAL A 256 -14.13 -20.14 -15.41
C VAL A 256 -12.66 -20.02 -15.01
N CYS A 257 -12.28 -20.74 -13.96
CA CYS A 257 -10.93 -20.80 -13.43
C CYS A 257 -10.31 -22.17 -13.66
N ILE A 258 -9.06 -22.21 -14.09
CA ILE A 258 -8.25 -23.43 -14.18
C ILE A 258 -6.91 -23.20 -13.46
N SER A 259 -6.51 -24.18 -12.66
CA SER A 259 -5.30 -24.10 -11.83
C SER A 259 -4.49 -25.38 -11.93
N SER A 260 -3.17 -25.25 -11.83
CA SER A 260 -2.19 -26.32 -11.87
C SER A 260 -0.97 -25.92 -11.02
N LYS A 261 0.01 -26.84 -10.87
CA LYS A 261 1.22 -26.60 -10.06
C LYS A 261 1.99 -25.32 -10.44
N ASN A 262 1.96 -24.91 -11.70
CA ASN A 262 2.79 -23.82 -12.22
C ASN A 262 2.01 -22.80 -13.06
N ARG A 263 0.68 -22.90 -13.14
CA ARG A 263 -0.14 -22.02 -13.97
C ARG A 263 -1.55 -21.89 -13.43
N PHE A 264 -2.03 -20.67 -13.42
CA PHE A 264 -3.40 -20.30 -13.19
C PHE A 264 -3.91 -19.52 -14.40
N ALA A 265 -5.16 -19.76 -14.80
CA ALA A 265 -5.87 -18.93 -15.76
C ALA A 265 -7.32 -18.74 -15.30
N MET A 266 -7.82 -17.54 -15.51
CA MET A 266 -9.21 -17.17 -15.27
C MET A 266 -9.74 -16.51 -16.53
N ILE A 267 -10.89 -16.97 -16.99
CA ILE A 267 -11.62 -16.38 -18.10
C ILE A 267 -12.92 -15.82 -17.53
N LYS A 268 -13.18 -14.55 -17.79
CA LYS A 268 -14.39 -13.83 -17.40
C LYS A 268 -15.12 -13.41 -18.67
N GLU A 269 -16.35 -13.87 -18.84
CA GLU A 269 -17.24 -13.37 -19.89
C GLU A 269 -17.73 -11.98 -19.49
N VAL A 270 -17.78 -11.06 -20.45
CA VAL A 270 -18.22 -9.68 -20.25
C VAL A 270 -19.19 -9.28 -21.35
N GLU A 271 -20.25 -8.57 -20.99
CA GLU A 271 -21.20 -8.04 -21.97
C GLU A 271 -20.62 -6.81 -22.69
N GLU A 272 -19.79 -6.03 -22.00
CA GLU A 272 -19.12 -4.84 -22.49
C GLU A 272 -17.62 -4.86 -22.15
N GLU A 273 -16.82 -4.15 -22.95
CA GLU A 273 -15.37 -4.06 -22.71
C GLU A 273 -15.07 -3.41 -21.35
N LEU A 274 -14.23 -4.05 -20.55
CA LEU A 274 -13.82 -3.51 -19.26
C LEU A 274 -12.97 -2.25 -19.43
N ALA A 275 -13.20 -1.27 -18.56
CA ALA A 275 -12.31 -0.13 -18.43
C ALA A 275 -10.88 -0.60 -18.08
N LEU A 276 -9.87 0.00 -18.73
CA LEU A 276 -8.47 -0.35 -18.52
C LEU A 276 -8.05 -0.26 -17.05
N ASP A 277 -8.53 0.74 -16.31
CA ASP A 277 -8.26 0.90 -14.88
C ASP A 277 -8.77 -0.29 -14.05
N SER A 278 -9.91 -0.88 -14.43
CA SER A 278 -10.43 -2.09 -13.78
C SER A 278 -9.51 -3.29 -14.01
N ILE A 279 -9.02 -3.48 -15.24
CA ILE A 279 -8.07 -4.55 -15.57
C ILE A 279 -6.76 -4.39 -14.80
N ILE A 280 -6.25 -3.15 -14.70
CA ILE A 280 -5.05 -2.84 -13.92
C ILE A 280 -5.24 -3.18 -12.44
N ASN A 281 -6.42 -2.87 -11.87
CA ASN A 281 -6.73 -3.13 -10.47
C ASN A 281 -6.80 -4.63 -10.12
N ASP A 282 -7.12 -5.48 -11.09
CA ASP A 282 -7.15 -6.94 -10.92
C ASP A 282 -5.73 -7.56 -10.97
N ILE A 283 -4.72 -6.83 -11.46
CA ILE A 283 -3.33 -7.29 -11.48
C ILE A 283 -2.65 -6.99 -10.15
N SER A 284 -2.02 -8.00 -9.55
CA SER A 284 -1.29 -7.87 -8.28
C SER A 284 0.07 -8.56 -8.31
N GLY A 285 0.98 -8.13 -7.43
CA GLY A 285 2.28 -8.78 -7.20
C GLY A 285 3.37 -8.47 -8.24
N THR A 286 3.22 -7.42 -9.04
CA THR A 286 4.19 -7.03 -10.09
C THR A 286 4.78 -5.64 -9.89
N ASP A 287 6.06 -5.46 -10.21
CA ASP A 287 6.70 -4.14 -10.18
C ASP A 287 6.27 -3.27 -11.38
N PHE A 288 6.07 -3.87 -12.56
CA PHE A 288 5.68 -3.18 -13.79
C PHE A 288 4.43 -3.79 -14.44
N ILE A 289 3.57 -2.95 -15.03
CA ILE A 289 2.53 -3.38 -15.98
C ILE A 289 2.88 -2.77 -17.34
N ILE A 290 3.16 -3.63 -18.32
CA ILE A 290 3.42 -3.22 -19.70
C ILE A 290 2.12 -3.35 -20.48
N ILE A 291 1.63 -2.23 -21.02
CA ILE A 291 0.39 -2.19 -21.79
C ILE A 291 0.74 -2.08 -23.28
N GLU A 292 0.37 -3.06 -24.07
CA GLU A 292 0.41 -3.00 -25.53
C GLU A 292 -0.94 -2.51 -26.07
N GLY A 293 -0.96 -1.32 -26.67
CA GLY A 293 -2.17 -0.74 -27.26
C GLY A 293 -2.75 0.42 -26.44
N TYR A 294 -4.08 0.51 -26.36
CA TYR A 294 -4.80 1.62 -25.71
C TYR A 294 -4.26 3.02 -26.08
N LYS A 295 -4.14 3.33 -27.39
CA LYS A 295 -3.55 4.61 -27.88
C LYS A 295 -4.19 5.86 -27.26
N LYS A 296 -5.48 5.79 -26.92
CA LYS A 296 -6.28 6.88 -26.33
C LYS A 296 -6.17 6.97 -24.80
N SER A 297 -5.41 6.08 -24.14
CA SER A 297 -5.25 6.11 -22.68
C SER A 297 -4.60 7.40 -22.21
N ASN A 298 -4.78 7.74 -20.93
CA ASN A 298 -4.10 8.89 -20.31
C ASN A 298 -2.74 8.55 -19.71
N PHE A 299 -2.34 7.28 -19.71
CA PHE A 299 -1.01 6.87 -19.24
C PHE A 299 0.10 7.46 -20.09
N ARG A 300 1.26 7.68 -19.46
CA ARG A 300 2.49 8.04 -20.17
C ARG A 300 2.93 6.88 -21.07
N LYS A 301 3.56 7.21 -22.20
CA LYS A 301 3.78 6.26 -23.28
C LYS A 301 5.20 6.20 -23.76
N ILE A 302 5.61 5.02 -24.19
CA ILE A 302 6.75 4.86 -25.08
C ILE A 302 6.15 4.63 -26.47
N GLU A 303 6.47 5.51 -27.41
CA GLU A 303 6.03 5.36 -28.79
C GLU A 303 7.09 4.65 -29.62
N VAL A 304 6.67 3.59 -30.32
CA VAL A 304 7.52 2.81 -31.21
C VAL A 304 7.26 3.27 -32.64
N ALA A 305 8.34 3.65 -33.34
CA ALA A 305 8.27 4.09 -34.73
C ALA A 305 9.37 3.42 -35.57
N ARG A 306 9.12 3.34 -36.88
CA ARG A 306 10.11 2.91 -37.87
C ARG A 306 10.10 3.84 -39.06
N GLU A 307 11.28 4.19 -39.56
CA GLU A 307 11.41 5.11 -40.69
C GLU A 307 10.61 4.62 -41.91
N GLU A 308 10.69 3.32 -42.22
CA GLU A 308 9.98 2.69 -43.33
C GLU A 308 8.44 2.76 -43.22
N LYS A 309 7.91 2.99 -42.02
CA LYS A 309 6.46 3.14 -41.75
C LYS A 309 6.04 4.61 -41.59
N GLY A 310 6.98 5.53 -41.80
CA GLY A 310 6.79 6.96 -41.62
C GLY A 310 7.29 7.45 -40.26
N ARG A 311 7.78 8.68 -40.24
CA ARG A 311 8.42 9.31 -39.06
C ARG A 311 7.44 10.02 -38.12
N ASN A 312 6.12 9.88 -38.33
CA ASN A 312 5.12 10.61 -37.55
C ASN A 312 4.94 9.99 -36.15
N ILE A 313 5.06 10.82 -35.11
CA ILE A 313 4.80 10.46 -33.71
C ILE A 313 3.42 10.99 -33.31
N ILE A 314 2.53 10.09 -32.89
CA ILE A 314 1.11 10.41 -32.62
C ILE A 314 0.84 10.79 -31.16
N THR A 315 1.75 10.48 -30.24
CA THR A 315 1.60 10.78 -28.82
C THR A 315 2.00 12.22 -28.53
N PRO A 316 1.16 13.00 -27.82
CA PRO A 316 1.53 14.33 -27.35
C PRO A 316 2.81 14.33 -26.51
N ARG A 317 3.65 15.37 -26.66
CA ARG A 317 4.96 15.49 -25.99
C ARG A 317 4.88 15.30 -24.48
N ASP A 318 3.89 15.88 -23.83
CA ASP A 318 3.65 15.81 -22.38
C ASP A 318 3.30 14.40 -21.88
N LYS A 319 2.85 13.51 -22.77
CA LYS A 319 2.54 12.11 -22.48
C LYS A 319 3.65 11.16 -22.90
N LEU A 320 4.74 11.61 -23.52
CA LEU A 320 5.86 10.77 -23.89
C LEU A 320 6.80 10.55 -22.70
N ILE A 321 7.17 9.28 -22.49
CA ILE A 321 8.32 8.85 -21.69
C ILE A 321 9.56 8.89 -22.59
N ALA A 322 9.45 8.23 -23.74
CA ALA A 322 10.49 8.14 -24.74
C ALA A 322 9.91 7.78 -26.13
N VAL A 323 10.73 7.94 -27.17
CA VAL A 323 10.48 7.37 -28.50
C VAL A 323 11.54 6.31 -28.78
N ALA A 324 11.08 5.11 -29.12
CA ALA A 324 11.92 3.99 -29.52
C ALA A 324 11.83 3.75 -31.03
N SER A 325 12.91 4.04 -31.76
CA SER A 325 12.91 4.03 -33.23
C SER A 325 14.28 3.74 -33.82
N ASP A 326 14.31 3.44 -35.12
CA ASP A 326 15.53 3.27 -35.93
C ASP A 326 16.05 4.59 -36.54
N PHE A 327 15.40 5.72 -36.20
CA PHE A 327 15.81 7.08 -36.55
C PHE A 327 15.60 8.01 -35.36
N ASP A 328 16.36 9.09 -35.24
CA ASP A 328 16.13 10.13 -34.23
C ASP A 328 14.93 11.01 -34.66
N PRO A 329 13.84 11.08 -33.87
CA PRO A 329 12.67 11.89 -34.20
C PRO A 329 12.88 13.39 -33.95
N LEU A 330 13.99 13.80 -33.31
CA LEU A 330 14.35 15.18 -33.00
C LEU A 330 13.26 15.93 -32.20
N ILE A 331 12.66 15.24 -31.21
CA ILE A 331 11.66 15.84 -30.31
C ILE A 331 12.36 16.40 -29.08
N ASP A 332 12.39 17.72 -28.97
CA ASP A 332 12.96 18.41 -27.83
C ASP A 332 12.34 17.93 -26.49
N GLY A 333 13.19 17.75 -25.47
CA GLY A 333 12.80 17.30 -24.13
C GLY A 333 12.16 15.91 -24.03
N VAL A 334 12.24 15.06 -25.06
CA VAL A 334 11.81 13.65 -25.01
C VAL A 334 13.02 12.76 -25.26
N GLU A 335 13.24 11.75 -24.42
CA GLU A 335 14.35 10.82 -24.62
C GLU A 335 14.12 9.96 -25.89
N TRP A 336 15.11 9.93 -26.79
CA TRP A 336 15.15 8.99 -27.90
C TRP A 336 16.07 7.79 -27.57
N VAL A 337 15.63 6.60 -27.97
CA VAL A 337 16.36 5.35 -27.82
C VAL A 337 16.29 4.54 -29.11
N ASP A 338 17.42 3.94 -29.50
CA ASP A 338 17.44 2.95 -30.58
C ASP A 338 16.49 1.81 -30.21
N ILE A 339 15.64 1.40 -31.15
CA ILE A 339 14.61 0.37 -30.92
C ILE A 339 15.18 -0.98 -30.42
N ASN A 340 16.48 -1.24 -30.61
CA ASN A 340 17.17 -2.46 -30.16
C ASN A 340 17.99 -2.28 -28.88
N ASP A 341 18.10 -1.06 -28.34
CA ASP A 341 18.82 -0.80 -27.08
C ASP A 341 17.93 -1.02 -25.86
N TYR A 342 17.70 -2.29 -25.54
CA TYR A 342 16.84 -2.69 -24.42
C TYR A 342 17.40 -2.27 -23.06
N LYS A 343 18.72 -2.08 -22.93
CA LYS A 343 19.34 -1.63 -21.67
C LYS A 343 18.97 -0.19 -21.39
N LYS A 344 19.19 0.69 -22.38
CA LYS A 344 18.82 2.10 -22.25
C LYS A 344 17.31 2.26 -22.06
N LEU A 345 16.51 1.48 -22.77
CA LEU A 345 15.06 1.46 -22.61
C LEU A 345 14.64 1.05 -21.19
N ALA A 346 15.28 0.03 -20.61
CA ALA A 346 15.03 -0.38 -19.23
C ALA A 346 15.46 0.68 -18.22
N ASP A 347 16.59 1.38 -18.45
CA ASP A 347 17.02 2.50 -17.59
C ASP A 347 15.98 3.63 -17.57
N ILE A 348 15.40 3.97 -18.72
CA ILE A 348 14.32 4.96 -18.84
C ILE A 348 13.08 4.51 -18.05
N VAL A 349 12.66 3.25 -18.24
CA VAL A 349 11.50 2.67 -17.54
C VAL A 349 11.70 2.62 -16.02
N GLU A 350 12.91 2.34 -15.56
CA GLU A 350 13.24 2.35 -14.13
C GLU A 350 13.17 3.76 -13.53
N LYS A 351 13.66 4.79 -14.24
CA LYS A 351 13.53 6.18 -13.78
C LYS A 351 12.07 6.56 -13.54
N GLU A 352 11.16 6.13 -14.42
CA GLU A 352 9.70 6.37 -14.29
C GLU A 352 9.08 5.76 -13.02
N ARG A 353 9.72 4.75 -12.41
CA ARG A 353 9.26 4.19 -11.14
C ARG A 353 9.53 5.12 -9.95
N TYR A 354 10.55 5.96 -10.04
CA TYR A 354 11.03 6.82 -8.95
C TYR A 354 10.57 8.28 -9.08
N LEU A 355 10.09 8.68 -10.25
CA LEU A 355 9.26 9.87 -10.44
C LEU A 355 7.87 9.66 -9.79
#